data_AF-A0A6C0IJB8-F1
#
_entry.id   AF-A0A6C0IJB8-F1
#
_cell.length_a   1.000
_cell.length_b   1.000
_cell.length_c   1.000
_cell.angle_alpha   90.00
_cell.angle_beta   90.00
_cell.angle_gamma   90.00
#
_symmetry.space_group_name_H-M   'P 1'
#
loop_
_entity.id
_entity.type
_entity.pdbx_description
1 polymer ?
#
loop_
_entity_poly.entity_id
_entity_poly.type
_entity_poly.pdbx_seq_one_letter_code
_entity_poly.pdbx_strand_id
1 'polypeptide(L)'
;MQNSTFSNTSIDMIEVFSKDNTSKCIPMPRWTNKTKTIFTDLFNDIQTANKYVEMRKKDKGSRFYNITIQTISQRSTMPRPSTFNMSSLPDKIRTCVENETTGFIEYSTKIHKKTFKVFFFVYDIDPIKHVERFSLYFERMVQWMHIAYKYGSSKCGNDLTVYVYMTPYKKFLPNNNIDKIGQDHANTAFTYSCPSKNSEIVIYREEEWFKVFIHETFHLMALDFSDANAEELCKQKMKKKFPIKSDFRLYETYTETWAVIIHTCMCAYFCFEDTHKIEPFIQTVKFLLGFETLFKLFQMSKIISFMGLDFSLLTLKTKEAQVARDTLYNEDTNVFAYHIATTLLLSNYVTFLEWCDDHNFTFRMSFHSTRPNIERFCDFVIDRHDSEYTQKIIKKMYDNNCYDKIIENVNSNKEKAFVETTMRMTICEMR
;
A
#
# COMPACT_ATOMS: atom_id res chain seq x y z
N MET A 1 2.31 -0.90 -22.87
CA MET A 1 1.68 -1.77 -21.85
C MET A 1 1.26 -3.14 -22.40
N GLN A 2 1.10 -3.34 -23.72
CA GLN A 2 0.65 -4.65 -24.27
C GLN A 2 1.57 -5.86 -23.94
N ASN A 3 2.84 -5.64 -23.58
CA ASN A 3 3.77 -6.68 -23.12
C ASN A 3 4.16 -6.58 -21.63
N SER A 4 3.50 -5.73 -20.83
CA SER A 4 3.85 -5.56 -19.42
C SER A 4 3.14 -6.58 -18.54
N THR A 5 3.83 -7.07 -17.50
CA THR A 5 3.25 -7.97 -16.48
C THR A 5 2.39 -7.23 -15.44
N PHE A 6 1.69 -6.16 -15.83
CA PHE A 6 0.69 -5.51 -14.99
C PHE A 6 -0.59 -6.35 -14.89
N SER A 7 -1.31 -6.21 -13.77
CA SER A 7 -2.68 -6.71 -13.67
C SER A 7 -3.59 -6.04 -14.70
N ASN A 8 -4.61 -6.75 -15.18
CA ASN A 8 -5.58 -6.18 -16.11
C ASN A 8 -6.25 -4.93 -15.53
N THR A 9 -6.60 -4.95 -14.24
CA THR A 9 -7.17 -3.80 -13.53
C THR A 9 -6.25 -2.59 -13.57
N SER A 10 -4.94 -2.76 -13.38
CA SER A 10 -3.99 -1.65 -13.51
C SER A 10 -3.90 -1.11 -14.93
N ILE A 11 -3.90 -1.98 -15.94
CA ILE A 11 -3.89 -1.55 -17.36
C ILE A 11 -5.13 -0.72 -17.66
N ASP A 12 -6.32 -1.25 -17.33
CA ASP A 12 -7.60 -0.59 -17.57
C ASP A 12 -7.66 0.77 -16.87
N MET A 13 -7.29 0.81 -15.58
CA MET A 13 -7.29 2.06 -14.81
C MET A 13 -6.26 3.07 -15.34
N ILE A 14 -5.05 2.66 -15.70
CA ILE A 14 -4.06 3.59 -16.27
C ILE A 14 -4.57 4.13 -17.61
N GLU A 15 -5.24 3.31 -18.43
CA GLU A 15 -5.86 3.76 -19.67
C GLU A 15 -6.89 4.88 -19.40
N VAL A 16 -7.85 4.64 -18.49
CA VAL A 16 -8.86 5.64 -18.06
C VAL A 16 -8.18 6.93 -17.59
N PHE A 17 -7.13 6.82 -16.78
CA PHE A 17 -6.42 7.98 -16.21
C PHE A 17 -5.46 8.67 -17.18
N SER A 18 -5.26 8.12 -18.38
CA SER A 18 -4.37 8.68 -19.42
C SER A 18 -5.11 9.40 -20.56
N LYS A 19 -6.40 9.09 -20.77
CA LYS A 19 -7.25 9.66 -21.82
C LYS A 19 -7.52 11.15 -21.63
N ASP A 20 -7.83 11.84 -22.72
CA ASP A 20 -8.25 13.25 -22.75
C ASP A 20 -7.38 14.23 -21.95
N ASN A 21 -6.06 13.95 -21.94
CA ASN A 21 -5.05 14.73 -21.23
C ASN A 21 -5.26 14.83 -19.70
N THR A 22 -5.96 13.88 -19.06
CA THR A 22 -6.10 13.85 -17.59
C THR A 22 -4.75 13.71 -16.89
N SER A 23 -3.73 13.14 -17.56
CA SER A 23 -2.34 13.13 -17.07
C SER A 23 -1.75 14.54 -16.86
N LYS A 24 -2.33 15.59 -17.45
CA LYS A 24 -1.92 17.00 -17.25
C LYS A 24 -2.65 17.69 -16.10
N CYS A 25 -3.61 17.01 -15.44
CA CYS A 25 -4.33 17.54 -14.28
C CYS A 25 -3.38 17.91 -13.15
N ILE A 26 -2.34 17.10 -12.96
CA ILE A 26 -1.32 17.32 -11.93
C ILE A 26 0.01 17.55 -12.65
N PRO A 27 0.72 18.64 -12.35
CA PRO A 27 2.05 18.84 -12.88
C PRO A 27 3.00 17.76 -12.34
N MET A 28 3.82 17.17 -13.22
CA MET A 28 4.88 16.29 -12.75
C MET A 28 5.90 17.08 -11.92
N PRO A 29 6.24 16.63 -10.69
CA PRO A 29 7.22 17.32 -9.89
C PRO A 29 8.63 17.18 -10.51
N ARG A 30 9.45 18.20 -10.30
CA ARG A 30 10.86 18.18 -10.70
C ARG A 30 11.65 17.42 -9.65
N TRP A 31 12.42 16.42 -10.08
CA TRP A 31 13.29 15.67 -9.18
C TRP A 31 14.60 16.43 -8.96
N THR A 32 14.97 16.58 -7.70
CA THR A 32 16.28 17.05 -7.29
C THR A 32 17.33 15.94 -7.45
N ASN A 33 18.62 16.29 -7.34
CA ASN A 33 19.68 15.29 -7.31
C ASN A 33 19.51 14.33 -6.12
N LYS A 34 19.06 14.86 -4.97
CA LYS A 34 18.76 14.09 -3.76
C LYS A 34 17.70 13.02 -4.04
N THR A 35 16.60 13.41 -4.66
CA THR A 35 15.52 12.47 -5.06
C THR A 35 16.03 11.42 -6.05
N LYS A 36 16.81 11.82 -7.05
CA LYS A 36 17.41 10.87 -8.02
C LYS A 36 18.29 9.85 -7.30
N THR A 37 19.15 10.27 -6.37
CA THR A 37 19.99 9.37 -5.57
C THR A 37 19.15 8.34 -4.80
N ILE A 38 18.05 8.76 -4.18
CA ILE A 38 17.16 7.85 -3.44
C ILE A 38 16.60 6.76 -4.35
N PHE A 39 16.12 7.12 -5.55
CA PHE A 39 15.62 6.13 -6.50
C PHE A 39 16.72 5.27 -7.13
N THR A 40 17.93 5.80 -7.31
CA THR A 40 19.11 5.02 -7.70
C THR A 40 19.45 3.97 -6.65
N ASP A 41 19.36 4.32 -5.37
CA ASP A 41 19.63 3.36 -4.29
C ASP A 41 18.56 2.26 -4.23
N LEU A 42 17.28 2.61 -4.40
CA LEU A 42 16.20 1.63 -4.53
C LEU A 42 16.39 0.72 -5.77
N PHE A 43 16.82 1.28 -6.90
CA PHE A 43 17.16 0.50 -8.09
C PHE A 43 18.27 -0.53 -7.78
N ASN A 44 19.35 -0.08 -7.13
CA ASN A 44 20.47 -0.95 -6.77
C ASN A 44 20.05 -2.05 -5.80
N ASP A 45 19.17 -1.76 -4.85
CA ASP A 45 18.63 -2.74 -3.92
C ASP A 45 17.75 -3.78 -4.62
N ILE A 46 16.86 -3.36 -5.51
CA ILE A 46 16.05 -4.27 -6.33
C ILE A 46 16.94 -5.15 -7.19
N GLN A 47 17.95 -4.58 -7.85
CA GLN A 47 18.87 -5.32 -8.70
C GLN A 47 19.70 -6.34 -7.89
N THR A 48 20.13 -5.96 -6.68
CA THR A 48 20.87 -6.83 -5.76
C THR A 48 19.99 -7.97 -5.25
N ALA A 49 18.75 -7.67 -4.86
CA ALA A 49 17.78 -8.68 -4.43
C ALA A 49 17.40 -9.65 -5.57
N ASN A 50 17.27 -9.15 -6.79
CA ASN A 50 17.03 -9.98 -7.96
C ASN A 50 18.21 -10.94 -8.22
N LYS A 51 19.44 -10.42 -8.22
CA LYS A 51 20.66 -11.24 -8.33
C LYS A 51 20.77 -12.27 -7.21
N TYR A 52 20.39 -11.92 -5.98
CA TYR A 52 20.36 -12.85 -4.86
C TYR A 52 19.47 -14.06 -5.15
N VAL A 53 18.24 -13.85 -5.63
CA VAL A 53 17.33 -14.95 -5.98
C VAL A 53 17.87 -15.79 -7.14
N GLU A 54 18.35 -15.16 -8.21
CA GLU A 54 18.92 -15.87 -9.37
C GLU A 54 20.13 -16.75 -8.99
N MET A 55 21.05 -16.21 -8.17
CA MET A 55 22.18 -16.98 -7.66
C MET A 55 21.71 -18.15 -6.79
N ARG A 56 20.73 -17.94 -5.91
CA ARG A 56 20.21 -19.02 -5.07
C ARG A 56 19.53 -20.12 -5.90
N LYS A 57 18.79 -19.77 -6.96
CA LYS A 57 18.21 -20.74 -7.90
C LYS A 57 19.30 -21.51 -8.64
N LYS A 58 20.36 -20.84 -9.09
CA LYS A 58 21.51 -21.48 -9.75
C LYS A 58 22.26 -22.44 -8.82
N ASP A 59 22.55 -22.01 -7.59
CA ASP A 59 23.39 -22.78 -6.66
C ASP A 59 22.65 -23.94 -5.99
N LYS A 60 21.36 -23.75 -5.68
CA LYS A 60 20.57 -24.71 -4.90
C LYS A 60 19.50 -25.44 -5.71
N GLY A 61 19.15 -24.97 -6.92
CA GLY A 61 18.06 -25.52 -7.72
C GLY A 61 16.76 -25.61 -6.92
N SER A 62 16.11 -26.78 -6.97
CA SER A 62 14.89 -27.08 -6.20
C SER A 62 15.06 -27.04 -4.67
N ARG A 63 16.29 -26.92 -4.16
CA ARG A 63 16.57 -26.78 -2.71
C ARG A 63 16.63 -25.32 -2.25
N PHE A 64 16.41 -24.35 -3.12
CA PHE A 64 16.39 -22.94 -2.71
C PHE A 64 15.24 -22.67 -1.74
N TYR A 65 14.04 -23.16 -2.06
CA TYR A 65 12.89 -23.15 -1.18
C TYR A 65 12.12 -24.47 -1.33
N ASN A 66 11.52 -24.91 -0.23
CA ASN A 66 10.67 -26.09 -0.22
C ASN A 66 9.26 -25.69 -0.62
N ILE A 67 8.59 -26.54 -1.39
CA ILE A 67 7.19 -26.39 -1.79
C ILE A 67 6.42 -27.60 -1.25
N THR A 68 5.37 -27.34 -0.48
CA THR A 68 4.41 -28.35 -0.04
C THR A 68 3.04 -27.99 -0.57
N ILE A 69 2.37 -28.92 -1.24
CA ILE A 69 1.03 -28.72 -1.81
C ILE A 69 0.08 -29.63 -1.06
N GLN A 70 -1.02 -29.07 -0.54
CA GLN A 70 -2.00 -29.84 0.20
C GLN A 70 -3.42 -29.49 -0.22
N THR A 71 -4.20 -30.52 -0.53
CA THR A 71 -5.66 -30.41 -0.65
C THR A 71 -6.28 -30.58 0.74
N ILE A 72 -7.25 -29.72 1.08
CA ILE A 72 -7.93 -29.74 2.37
C ILE A 72 -9.13 -30.69 2.26
N SER A 73 -8.99 -31.88 2.86
CA SER A 73 -10.11 -32.82 3.06
C SER A 73 -10.81 -32.60 4.40
N GLN A 74 -10.12 -32.04 5.40
CA GLN A 74 -10.66 -31.73 6.73
C GLN A 74 -10.23 -30.33 7.17
N ARG A 75 -11.17 -29.52 7.69
CA ARG A 75 -10.89 -28.11 8.07
C ARG A 75 -9.86 -27.96 9.19
N SER A 76 -9.68 -28.99 10.02
CA SER A 76 -8.67 -29.04 11.08
C SER A 76 -7.23 -29.06 10.55
N THR A 77 -7.02 -29.47 9.29
CA THR A 77 -5.67 -29.50 8.68
C THR A 77 -5.28 -28.17 8.05
N MET A 78 -6.19 -27.19 8.01
CA MET A 78 -5.91 -25.88 7.45
C MET A 78 -4.97 -25.11 8.39
N PRO A 79 -3.78 -24.66 7.93
CA PRO A 79 -2.88 -23.88 8.75
C PRO A 79 -3.55 -22.55 9.12
N ARG A 80 -3.35 -22.11 10.36
CA ARG A 80 -3.96 -20.88 10.90
C ARG A 80 -2.90 -20.05 11.62
N PRO A 81 -3.01 -18.71 11.60
CA PRO A 81 -2.18 -17.85 12.43
C PRO A 81 -2.37 -18.22 13.91
N SER A 82 -1.27 -18.27 14.64
CA SER A 82 -1.22 -18.55 16.08
C SER A 82 -1.43 -17.30 16.93
N THR A 83 -1.12 -16.13 16.37
CA THR A 83 -1.16 -14.84 17.07
C THR A 83 -2.47 -14.10 16.83
N PHE A 84 -3.29 -14.52 15.87
CA PHE A 84 -4.56 -13.86 15.52
C PHE A 84 -5.75 -14.81 15.56
N ASN A 85 -6.89 -14.29 16.01
CA ASN A 85 -8.16 -14.99 15.87
C ASN A 85 -8.76 -14.73 14.48
N MET A 86 -9.31 -15.77 13.85
CA MET A 86 -10.05 -15.65 12.59
C MET A 86 -11.28 -14.74 12.69
N SER A 87 -11.78 -14.47 13.90
CA SER A 87 -12.82 -13.45 14.14
C SER A 87 -12.39 -12.03 13.79
N SER A 88 -11.09 -11.77 13.62
CA SER A 88 -10.57 -10.47 13.17
C SER A 88 -10.78 -10.23 11.67
N LEU A 89 -11.17 -11.26 10.91
CA LEU A 89 -11.54 -11.11 9.50
C LEU A 89 -13.00 -10.65 9.37
N PRO A 90 -13.31 -9.80 8.38
CA PRO A 90 -14.68 -9.54 7.95
C PRO A 90 -15.50 -10.80 7.76
N ASP A 91 -16.77 -10.80 8.17
CA ASP A 91 -17.60 -12.02 8.18
C ASP A 91 -17.70 -12.70 6.81
N LYS A 92 -17.84 -11.92 5.72
CA LYS A 92 -17.88 -12.46 4.34
C LYS A 92 -16.57 -13.15 3.95
N ILE A 93 -15.45 -12.56 4.35
CA ILE A 93 -14.10 -13.05 4.07
C ILE A 93 -13.84 -14.31 4.90
N ARG A 94 -14.17 -14.28 6.20
CA ARG A 94 -14.07 -15.43 7.09
C ARG A 94 -14.89 -16.60 6.55
N THR A 95 -16.14 -16.35 6.16
CA THR A 95 -17.04 -17.39 5.62
C THR A 95 -16.45 -18.03 4.36
N CYS A 96 -15.92 -17.24 3.44
CA CYS A 96 -15.24 -17.75 2.25
C CYS A 96 -14.00 -18.59 2.60
N VAL A 97 -13.13 -18.08 3.48
CA VAL A 97 -11.94 -18.82 3.92
C VAL A 97 -12.32 -20.15 4.57
N GLU A 98 -13.34 -20.17 5.42
CA GLU A 98 -13.73 -21.35 6.17
C GLU A 98 -14.48 -22.38 5.32
N ASN A 99 -15.29 -21.93 4.35
CA ASN A 99 -16.19 -22.81 3.60
C ASN A 99 -15.71 -23.14 2.19
N GLU A 100 -14.91 -22.28 1.57
CA GLU A 100 -14.58 -22.39 0.14
C GLU A 100 -13.12 -22.75 -0.13
N THR A 101 -12.21 -22.58 0.83
CA THR A 101 -10.81 -22.97 0.65
C THR A 101 -10.69 -24.46 0.33
N THR A 102 -10.05 -24.81 -0.78
CA THR A 102 -9.88 -26.19 -1.26
C THR A 102 -8.51 -26.76 -0.95
N GLY A 103 -7.50 -25.90 -0.80
CA GLY A 103 -6.12 -26.31 -0.59
C GLY A 103 -5.20 -25.14 -0.28
N PHE A 104 -3.93 -25.43 -0.09
CA PHE A 104 -2.88 -24.42 0.03
C PHE A 104 -1.56 -24.91 -0.58
N ILE A 105 -0.71 -23.94 -0.93
CA ILE A 105 0.68 -24.16 -1.29
C ILE A 105 1.55 -23.44 -0.26
N GLU A 106 2.37 -24.20 0.46
CA GLU A 106 3.36 -23.69 1.41
C GLU A 106 4.72 -23.56 0.72
N TYR A 107 5.31 -22.38 0.83
CA TYR A 107 6.70 -22.11 0.49
C TYR A 107 7.50 -21.85 1.74
N SER A 108 8.72 -22.40 1.83
CA SER A 108 9.60 -22.16 2.98
C SER A 108 11.06 -22.05 2.57
N THR A 109 11.75 -21.02 3.06
CA THR A 109 13.20 -20.83 2.87
C THR A 109 13.85 -20.17 4.09
N LYS A 110 15.17 -19.96 4.02
CA LYS A 110 15.92 -19.14 4.96
C LYS A 110 16.55 -17.94 4.27
N ILE A 111 16.20 -16.74 4.73
CA ILE A 111 16.78 -15.47 4.28
C ILE A 111 17.61 -14.93 5.44
N HIS A 112 18.91 -14.73 5.24
CA HIS A 112 19.83 -14.23 6.28
C HIS A 112 19.74 -14.98 7.63
N LYS A 113 19.60 -16.32 7.57
CA LYS A 113 19.42 -17.25 8.70
C LYS A 113 18.04 -17.23 9.37
N LYS A 114 17.14 -16.33 8.99
CA LYS A 114 15.75 -16.26 9.47
C LYS A 114 14.85 -17.14 8.62
N THR A 115 13.92 -17.84 9.23
CA THR A 115 12.94 -18.69 8.54
C THR A 115 11.87 -17.79 7.92
N PHE A 116 11.59 -18.01 6.64
CA PHE A 116 10.51 -17.32 5.92
C PHE A 116 9.59 -18.35 5.30
N LYS A 117 8.33 -18.36 5.79
CA LYS A 117 7.29 -19.29 5.37
C LYS A 117 6.09 -18.50 4.83
N VAL A 118 5.53 -18.95 3.72
CA VAL A 118 4.35 -18.34 3.11
C VAL A 118 3.35 -19.44 2.74
N PHE A 119 2.11 -19.28 3.18
CA PHE A 119 0.98 -20.11 2.76
C PHE A 119 0.13 -19.31 1.78
N PHE A 120 0.00 -19.80 0.54
CA PHE A 120 -1.00 -19.30 -0.39
C PHE A 120 -2.19 -20.25 -0.40
N PHE A 121 -3.36 -19.75 -0.04
CA PHE A 121 -4.59 -20.54 -0.06
C PHE A 121 -5.28 -20.42 -1.43
N VAL A 122 -5.93 -21.50 -1.84
CA VAL A 122 -6.64 -21.59 -3.12
C VAL A 122 -8.08 -22.07 -2.92
N TYR A 123 -8.92 -21.73 -3.89
CA TYR A 123 -10.34 -22.07 -3.94
C TYR A 123 -10.67 -22.99 -5.14
N ASP A 124 -9.64 -23.35 -5.92
CA ASP A 124 -9.75 -24.28 -7.05
C ASP A 124 -9.55 -25.72 -6.60
N ILE A 125 -10.24 -26.66 -7.26
CA ILE A 125 -10.16 -28.10 -6.95
C ILE A 125 -8.72 -28.63 -6.98
N ASP A 126 -7.89 -28.10 -7.86
CA ASP A 126 -6.49 -28.52 -8.04
C ASP A 126 -5.52 -27.36 -7.74
N PRO A 127 -4.92 -27.34 -6.54
CA PRO A 127 -3.92 -26.34 -6.17
C PRO A 127 -2.69 -26.33 -7.07
N ILE A 128 -2.35 -27.44 -7.74
CA ILE A 128 -1.12 -27.57 -8.54
C ILE A 128 -1.09 -26.53 -9.67
N LYS A 129 -2.26 -26.15 -10.21
CA LYS A 129 -2.40 -25.14 -11.27
C LYS A 129 -1.84 -23.76 -10.90
N HIS A 130 -1.71 -23.47 -9.59
CA HIS A 130 -1.24 -22.18 -9.10
C HIS A 130 0.27 -22.14 -8.80
N VAL A 131 0.97 -23.28 -8.85
CA VAL A 131 2.37 -23.39 -8.40
C VAL A 131 3.29 -22.44 -9.17
N GLU A 132 3.14 -22.32 -10.49
CA GLU A 132 3.99 -21.43 -11.28
C GLU A 132 3.83 -19.96 -10.85
N ARG A 133 2.58 -19.50 -10.78
CA ARG A 133 2.23 -18.13 -10.35
C ARG A 133 2.70 -17.85 -8.92
N PHE A 134 2.42 -18.76 -7.99
CA PHE A 134 2.79 -18.54 -6.59
C PHE A 134 4.29 -18.70 -6.33
N SER A 135 5.02 -19.43 -7.16
CA SER A 135 6.49 -19.47 -7.10
C SER A 135 7.06 -18.10 -7.49
N LEU A 136 6.50 -17.46 -8.52
CA LEU A 136 6.87 -16.09 -8.89
C LEU A 136 6.56 -15.09 -7.76
N TYR A 137 5.37 -15.19 -7.16
CA TYR A 137 4.98 -14.35 -6.03
C TYR A 137 5.91 -14.53 -4.83
N PHE A 138 6.21 -15.78 -4.48
CA PHE A 138 7.14 -16.09 -3.39
C PHE A 138 8.54 -15.54 -3.67
N GLU A 139 9.04 -15.65 -4.90
CA GLU A 139 10.33 -15.07 -5.30
C GLU A 139 10.33 -13.54 -5.16
N ARG A 140 9.24 -12.85 -5.52
CA ARG A 140 9.07 -11.40 -5.31
C ARG A 140 9.04 -11.04 -3.83
N MET A 141 8.38 -11.85 -3.00
CA MET A 141 8.40 -11.67 -1.54
C MET A 141 9.80 -11.86 -0.97
N VAL A 142 10.57 -12.87 -1.43
CA VAL A 142 11.96 -13.08 -1.01
C VAL A 142 12.84 -11.89 -1.42
N GLN A 143 12.64 -11.33 -2.62
CA GLN A 143 13.36 -10.15 -3.08
C GLN A 143 13.07 -8.94 -2.18
N TRP A 144 11.79 -8.67 -1.89
CA TRP A 144 11.43 -7.59 -0.97
C TRP A 144 12.00 -7.83 0.43
N MET A 145 11.86 -9.02 1.00
CA MET A 145 12.41 -9.34 2.32
C MET A 145 13.93 -9.17 2.37
N HIS A 146 14.64 -9.51 1.29
CA HIS A 146 16.09 -9.27 1.19
C HIS A 146 16.43 -7.79 1.32
N ILE A 147 15.64 -6.90 0.70
CA ILE A 147 15.77 -5.45 0.80
C ILE A 147 15.38 -5.00 2.22
N ALA A 148 14.20 -5.38 2.69
CA ALA A 148 13.67 -4.94 3.98
C ALA A 148 14.62 -5.30 5.14
N TYR A 149 15.29 -6.47 5.11
CA TYR A 149 16.27 -6.85 6.14
C TYR A 149 17.52 -5.97 6.20
N LYS A 150 17.86 -5.25 5.14
CA LYS A 150 18.94 -4.25 5.15
C LYS A 150 18.55 -3.03 6.00
N TYR A 151 17.26 -2.74 6.06
CA TYR A 151 16.71 -1.51 6.63
C TYR A 151 16.06 -1.71 8.00
N GLY A 152 15.49 -2.90 8.25
CA GLY A 152 14.75 -3.19 9.46
C GLY A 152 15.64 -3.38 10.68
N SER A 153 15.03 -3.23 11.86
CA SER A 153 15.70 -3.49 13.13
C SER A 153 16.13 -4.96 13.23
N SER A 154 17.34 -5.21 13.71
CA SER A 154 17.83 -6.57 13.98
C SER A 154 17.04 -7.29 15.09
N LYS A 155 16.33 -6.54 15.93
CA LYS A 155 15.47 -7.05 17.00
C LYS A 155 14.08 -7.48 16.50
N CYS A 156 13.68 -7.00 15.33
CA CYS A 156 12.36 -7.22 14.75
C CYS A 156 12.42 -8.19 13.56
N GLY A 157 11.25 -8.69 13.15
CA GLY A 157 11.09 -9.60 12.02
C GLY A 157 12.03 -10.79 12.06
N ASN A 158 11.88 -11.66 13.07
CA ASN A 158 12.67 -12.89 13.22
C ASN A 158 12.17 -13.95 12.22
N ASP A 159 11.68 -15.09 12.71
CA ASP A 159 11.00 -16.05 11.87
C ASP A 159 9.62 -15.51 11.50
N LEU A 160 9.34 -15.46 10.20
CA LEU A 160 8.13 -14.89 9.63
C LEU A 160 7.29 -15.96 8.93
N THR A 161 6.02 -16.04 9.30
CA THR A 161 5.00 -16.83 8.60
C THR A 161 3.92 -15.91 8.02
N VAL A 162 3.69 -15.98 6.72
CA VAL A 162 2.68 -15.18 6.03
C VAL A 162 1.53 -16.08 5.58
N TYR A 163 0.30 -15.71 5.91
CA TYR A 163 -0.92 -16.37 5.46
C TYR A 163 -1.59 -15.49 4.40
N VAL A 164 -1.58 -15.93 3.15
CA VAL A 164 -2.13 -15.19 2.01
C VAL A 164 -3.37 -15.92 1.51
N TYR A 165 -4.56 -15.51 1.98
CA TYR A 165 -5.80 -16.20 1.65
C TYR A 165 -6.30 -15.95 0.23
N MET A 166 -5.85 -14.90 -0.46
CA MET A 166 -6.23 -14.59 -1.85
C MET A 166 -7.75 -14.60 -2.11
N THR A 167 -8.57 -14.13 -1.16
CA THR A 167 -10.03 -14.06 -1.43
C THR A 167 -10.32 -13.05 -2.55
N PRO A 168 -11.34 -13.29 -3.39
CA PRO A 168 -11.64 -12.44 -4.54
C PRO A 168 -12.38 -11.14 -4.15
N TYR A 169 -12.71 -10.93 -2.87
CA TYR A 169 -13.42 -9.75 -2.40
C TYR A 169 -12.58 -8.48 -2.60
N LYS A 170 -13.19 -7.46 -3.22
CA LYS A 170 -12.58 -6.17 -3.47
C LYS A 170 -13.10 -5.12 -2.49
N LYS A 171 -12.33 -4.05 -2.34
CA LYS A 171 -12.67 -2.88 -1.53
C LYS A 171 -13.57 -1.93 -2.30
N PHE A 172 -14.74 -1.64 -1.74
CA PHE A 172 -15.68 -0.66 -2.28
C PHE A 172 -16.16 0.28 -1.19
N LEU A 173 -16.55 1.50 -1.57
CA LEU A 173 -17.32 2.40 -0.75
C LEU A 173 -18.60 1.70 -0.26
N PRO A 174 -19.13 2.09 0.92
CA PRO A 174 -20.45 1.64 1.35
C PRO A 174 -21.54 1.99 0.33
N ASN A 175 -22.66 1.28 0.39
CA ASN A 175 -23.79 1.54 -0.52
C ASN A 175 -24.46 2.89 -0.25
N ASN A 176 -24.43 3.38 1.00
CA ASN A 176 -24.99 4.67 1.38
C ASN A 176 -23.92 5.55 2.01
N ASN A 177 -23.98 6.85 1.73
CA ASN A 177 -23.06 7.86 2.26
C ASN A 177 -23.15 8.08 3.79
N ILE A 178 -24.21 7.60 4.43
CA ILE A 178 -24.36 7.64 5.89
C ILE A 178 -23.61 6.50 6.60
N ASP A 179 -23.29 5.43 5.86
CA ASP A 179 -22.60 4.27 6.41
C ASP A 179 -21.12 4.58 6.65
N LYS A 180 -20.54 3.98 7.68
CA LYS A 180 -19.13 4.18 8.04
C LYS A 180 -18.21 3.51 7.02
N ILE A 181 -17.12 4.19 6.68
CA ILE A 181 -16.02 3.55 5.96
C ILE A 181 -15.10 2.86 6.97
N GLY A 182 -15.09 1.53 6.90
CA GLY A 182 -14.45 0.63 7.85
C GLY A 182 -13.61 -0.48 7.26
N GLN A 183 -13.36 -1.51 8.08
CA GLN A 183 -12.46 -2.63 7.75
C GLN A 183 -12.86 -3.32 6.44
N ASP A 184 -14.16 -3.52 6.22
CA ASP A 184 -14.71 -4.12 5.00
C ASP A 184 -14.39 -3.31 3.75
N HIS A 185 -14.22 -2.00 3.91
CA HIS A 185 -14.08 -1.04 2.83
C HIS A 185 -12.62 -0.67 2.54
N ALA A 186 -11.71 -0.76 3.53
CA ALA A 186 -10.33 -0.25 3.38
C ALA A 186 -9.22 -1.27 3.69
N ASN A 187 -9.38 -2.15 4.68
CA ASN A 187 -8.27 -2.93 5.24
C ASN A 187 -8.06 -4.23 4.45
N THR A 188 -6.84 -4.70 4.21
CA THR A 188 -6.59 -5.94 3.43
C THR A 188 -5.76 -6.99 4.16
N ALA A 189 -5.11 -6.57 5.24
CA ALA A 189 -4.27 -7.40 6.06
C ALA A 189 -4.28 -6.93 7.51
N PHE A 190 -3.58 -7.69 8.35
CA PHE A 190 -3.16 -7.26 9.67
C PHE A 190 -1.86 -7.98 10.06
N THR A 191 -1.09 -7.30 10.91
CA THR A 191 0.17 -7.75 11.48
C THR A 191 0.33 -7.14 12.88
N TYR A 192 1.31 -7.63 13.63
CA TYR A 192 1.77 -6.95 14.84
C TYR A 192 3.04 -6.15 14.54
N SER A 193 3.15 -4.96 15.13
CA SER A 193 4.37 -4.15 15.08
C SER A 193 5.47 -4.79 15.93
N CYS A 194 6.65 -4.99 15.32
CA CYS A 194 7.85 -5.59 15.93
C CYS A 194 7.58 -6.63 17.05
N PRO A 195 6.95 -7.77 16.74
CA PRO A 195 6.62 -8.76 17.75
C PRO A 195 7.90 -9.36 18.35
N SER A 196 7.89 -9.57 19.67
CA SER A 196 9.02 -10.14 20.42
C SER A 196 9.25 -11.64 20.18
N LYS A 197 8.28 -12.31 19.55
CA LYS A 197 8.29 -13.74 19.18
C LYS A 197 7.76 -13.89 17.75
N ASN A 198 7.52 -15.14 17.31
CA ASN A 198 6.93 -15.54 16.01
C ASN A 198 6.19 -14.40 15.31
N SER A 199 6.72 -13.96 14.17
CA SER A 199 6.10 -12.90 13.39
C SER A 199 5.12 -13.51 12.40
N GLU A 200 3.89 -13.01 12.40
CA GLU A 200 2.85 -13.45 11.47
C GLU A 200 2.25 -12.26 10.73
N ILE A 201 2.02 -12.43 9.43
CA ILE A 201 1.24 -11.52 8.59
C ILE A 201 0.04 -12.29 8.05
N VAL A 202 -1.15 -11.69 8.09
CA VAL A 202 -2.34 -12.24 7.44
C VAL A 202 -2.82 -11.28 6.36
N ILE A 203 -2.79 -11.71 5.10
CA ILE A 203 -3.31 -10.97 3.94
C ILE A 203 -4.52 -11.74 3.43
N TYR A 204 -5.69 -11.09 3.41
CA TYR A 204 -6.93 -11.82 3.17
C TYR A 204 -7.63 -11.49 1.84
N ARG A 205 -7.24 -10.43 1.11
CA ARG A 205 -7.72 -10.17 -0.26
C ARG A 205 -6.59 -10.35 -1.26
N GLU A 206 -6.94 -10.79 -2.46
CA GLU A 206 -6.02 -10.79 -3.62
C GLU A 206 -5.69 -9.36 -4.08
N GLU A 207 -6.64 -8.43 -3.91
CA GLU A 207 -6.45 -7.02 -4.31
C GLU A 207 -5.28 -6.37 -3.57
N GLU A 208 -4.30 -5.89 -4.34
CA GLU A 208 -3.12 -5.14 -3.88
C GLU A 208 -2.22 -5.92 -2.92
N TRP A 209 -2.32 -7.25 -2.93
CA TRP A 209 -1.73 -8.12 -1.91
C TRP A 209 -0.23 -7.90 -1.71
N PHE A 210 0.53 -7.61 -2.79
CA PHE A 210 1.98 -7.45 -2.70
C PHE A 210 2.38 -6.08 -2.11
N LYS A 211 1.67 -5.00 -2.48
CA LYS A 211 1.83 -3.69 -1.83
C LYS A 211 1.47 -3.79 -0.35
N VAL A 212 0.39 -4.50 -0.04
CA VAL A 212 -0.03 -4.78 1.34
C VAL A 212 1.02 -5.60 2.08
N PHE A 213 1.64 -6.61 1.45
CA PHE A 213 2.76 -7.32 2.06
C PHE A 213 3.92 -6.38 2.42
N ILE A 214 4.29 -5.46 1.53
CA ILE A 214 5.30 -4.42 1.81
C ILE A 214 4.85 -3.58 3.02
N HIS A 215 3.61 -3.09 3.03
CA HIS A 215 3.04 -2.33 4.15
C HIS A 215 3.14 -3.09 5.48
N GLU A 216 2.66 -4.32 5.56
CA GLU A 216 2.68 -5.09 6.82
C GLU A 216 4.11 -5.41 7.29
N THR A 217 5.05 -5.61 6.36
CA THR A 217 6.45 -5.81 6.73
C THR A 217 7.11 -4.55 7.29
N PHE A 218 6.64 -3.34 6.95
CA PHE A 218 7.13 -2.10 7.56
C PHE A 218 6.86 -2.06 9.06
N HIS A 219 5.60 -2.31 9.46
CA HIS A 219 5.21 -2.38 10.88
C HIS A 219 6.00 -3.48 11.60
N LEU A 220 6.07 -4.67 10.99
CA LEU A 220 6.70 -5.84 11.56
C LEU A 220 8.21 -5.67 11.76
N MET A 221 8.87 -4.87 10.93
CA MET A 221 10.32 -4.64 10.96
C MET A 221 10.72 -3.32 11.65
N ALA A 222 9.75 -2.62 12.24
CA ALA A 222 9.93 -1.30 12.86
C ALA A 222 10.58 -0.29 11.91
N LEU A 223 10.10 -0.26 10.65
CA LEU A 223 10.51 0.75 9.66
C LEU A 223 9.73 2.05 9.81
N ASP A 224 8.63 2.03 10.56
CA ASP A 224 7.83 3.19 10.94
C ASP A 224 7.94 3.47 12.45
N PHE A 225 6.98 4.21 12.99
CA PHE A 225 6.91 4.59 14.39
C PHE A 225 5.64 4.06 15.08
N SER A 226 5.04 2.98 14.58
CA SER A 226 3.88 2.33 15.20
C SER A 226 4.20 1.72 16.57
N ASP A 227 5.46 1.37 16.82
CA ASP A 227 5.97 0.90 18.10
C ASP A 227 6.35 2.05 19.06
N ALA A 228 6.24 3.30 18.62
CA ALA A 228 6.56 4.47 19.42
C ALA A 228 5.33 4.93 20.24
N ASN A 229 5.53 5.15 21.54
CA ASN A 229 4.50 5.69 22.45
C ASN A 229 4.27 7.21 22.25
N ALA A 230 3.91 7.63 21.03
CA ALA A 230 3.77 9.04 20.66
C ALA A 230 2.51 9.36 19.81
N GLU A 231 1.57 8.42 19.67
CA GLU A 231 0.35 8.60 18.88
C GLU A 231 -0.45 9.86 19.28
N GLU A 232 -0.59 10.09 20.59
CA GLU A 232 -1.38 11.20 21.13
C GLU A 232 -0.82 12.58 20.72
N LEU A 233 0.50 12.70 20.53
CA LEU A 233 1.12 13.95 20.08
C LEU A 233 0.62 14.35 18.70
N CYS A 234 0.64 13.40 17.76
CA CYS A 234 0.19 13.64 16.40
C CYS A 234 -1.31 13.79 16.32
N LYS A 235 -2.07 13.03 17.11
CA LYS A 235 -3.53 13.18 17.24
C LYS A 235 -3.93 14.58 17.64
N GLN A 236 -3.25 15.18 18.62
CA GLN A 236 -3.54 16.55 19.05
C GLN A 236 -3.23 17.59 17.98
N LYS A 237 -2.11 17.47 17.27
CA LYS A 237 -1.74 18.39 16.18
C LYS A 237 -2.70 18.28 15.01
N MET A 238 -2.99 17.04 14.58
CA MET A 238 -3.92 16.79 13.48
C MET A 238 -5.32 17.25 13.82
N LYS A 239 -5.84 16.98 15.01
CA LYS A 239 -7.19 17.43 15.42
C LYS A 239 -7.34 18.96 15.44
N LYS A 240 -6.26 19.70 15.76
CA LYS A 240 -6.26 21.17 15.68
C LYS A 240 -6.35 21.65 14.23
N LYS A 241 -5.75 20.93 13.29
CA LYS A 241 -5.76 21.28 11.86
C LYS A 241 -7.02 20.79 11.14
N PHE A 242 -7.38 19.54 11.38
CA PHE A 242 -8.52 18.80 10.87
C PHE A 242 -9.44 18.45 12.05
N PRO A 243 -10.36 19.35 12.44
CA PRO A 243 -11.32 19.08 13.51
C PRO A 243 -12.42 18.10 13.06
N ILE A 244 -12.01 16.86 12.77
CA ILE A 244 -12.81 15.69 12.40
C ILE A 244 -12.61 14.58 13.44
N LYS A 245 -13.53 13.60 13.45
CA LYS A 245 -13.42 12.41 14.28
C LYS A 245 -12.55 11.35 13.58
N SER A 246 -11.26 11.31 13.96
CA SER A 246 -10.29 10.33 13.48
C SER A 246 -9.33 9.94 14.61
N ASP A 247 -8.74 8.74 14.50
CA ASP A 247 -7.63 8.33 15.36
C ASP A 247 -6.29 8.96 14.94
N PHE A 248 -6.19 9.44 13.70
CA PHE A 248 -5.00 10.11 13.16
C PHE A 248 -3.70 9.29 13.32
N ARG A 249 -3.75 7.98 13.05
CA ARG A 249 -2.58 7.09 13.12
C ARG A 249 -1.61 7.35 11.99
N LEU A 250 -0.76 8.37 12.14
CA LEU A 250 0.13 8.83 11.07
C LEU A 250 1.28 7.87 10.75
N TYR A 251 1.55 6.84 11.56
CA TYR A 251 2.46 5.78 11.14
C TYR A 251 1.89 5.02 9.93
N GLU A 252 0.57 4.82 9.85
CA GLU A 252 -0.11 4.26 8.67
C GLU A 252 0.14 5.13 7.44
N THR A 253 0.13 6.45 7.59
CA THR A 253 0.46 7.39 6.52
C THR A 253 1.87 7.21 6.01
N TYR A 254 2.85 7.12 6.92
CA TYR A 254 4.26 6.93 6.59
C TYR A 254 4.46 5.60 5.85
N THR A 255 3.93 4.53 6.42
CA THR A 255 4.03 3.16 5.92
C THR A 255 3.35 3.00 4.56
N GLU A 256 2.12 3.50 4.41
CA GLU A 256 1.40 3.44 3.13
C GLU A 256 2.10 4.25 2.03
N THR A 257 2.67 5.41 2.37
CA THR A 257 3.40 6.23 1.40
C THR A 257 4.64 5.50 0.88
N TRP A 258 5.45 4.91 1.76
CA TRP A 258 6.61 4.12 1.35
C TRP A 258 6.20 2.83 0.62
N ALA A 259 5.14 2.15 1.08
CA ALA A 259 4.65 0.94 0.43
C ALA A 259 4.28 1.20 -1.02
N VAL A 260 3.56 2.30 -1.32
CA VAL A 260 3.24 2.71 -2.69
C VAL A 260 4.49 3.03 -3.51
N ILE A 261 5.44 3.79 -2.94
CA ILE A 261 6.68 4.17 -3.66
C ILE A 261 7.52 2.93 -4.00
N ILE A 262 7.74 2.05 -3.03
CA ILE A 262 8.55 0.83 -3.20
C ILE A 262 7.85 -0.13 -4.15
N HIS A 263 6.55 -0.33 -3.98
CA HIS A 263 5.75 -1.15 -4.88
C HIS A 263 5.82 -0.63 -6.34
N THR A 264 5.76 0.70 -6.52
CA THR A 264 5.91 1.34 -7.84
C THR A 264 7.30 1.09 -8.43
N CYS A 265 8.36 1.18 -7.63
CA CYS A 265 9.71 0.82 -8.06
C CYS A 265 9.82 -0.65 -8.47
N MET A 266 9.21 -1.57 -7.72
CA MET A 266 9.18 -2.99 -8.09
C MET A 266 8.38 -3.24 -9.36
N CYS A 267 7.22 -2.58 -9.54
CA CYS A 267 6.47 -2.62 -10.80
C CYS A 267 7.31 -2.12 -11.98
N ALA A 268 8.01 -0.99 -11.80
CA ALA A 268 8.88 -0.45 -12.84
C ALA A 268 9.94 -1.48 -13.25
N TYR A 269 10.62 -2.09 -12.29
CA TYR A 269 11.69 -3.07 -12.56
C TYR A 269 11.17 -4.39 -13.17
N PHE A 270 10.09 -4.97 -12.62
CA PHE A 270 9.65 -6.32 -12.99
C PHE A 270 8.63 -6.37 -14.12
N CYS A 271 7.96 -5.27 -14.46
CA CYS A 271 6.98 -5.22 -15.54
C CYS A 271 7.54 -4.69 -16.87
N PHE A 272 8.80 -4.25 -16.90
CA PHE A 272 9.42 -3.63 -18.07
C PHE A 272 10.88 -4.06 -18.23
N GLU A 273 11.18 -4.85 -19.26
CA GLU A 273 12.52 -5.41 -19.47
C GLU A 273 13.63 -4.35 -19.61
N ASP A 274 13.35 -3.23 -20.27
CA ASP A 274 14.32 -2.14 -20.49
C ASP A 274 14.76 -1.43 -19.20
N THR A 275 14.01 -1.60 -18.12
CA THR A 275 14.27 -0.94 -16.82
C THR A 275 15.27 -1.66 -15.94
N HIS A 276 15.91 -2.72 -16.45
CA HIS A 276 17.11 -3.28 -15.80
C HIS A 276 18.33 -2.34 -15.91
N LYS A 277 18.18 -1.20 -16.59
CA LYS A 277 19.13 -0.07 -16.64
C LYS A 277 18.55 1.12 -15.86
N ILE A 278 19.43 1.88 -15.21
CA ILE A 278 19.05 2.98 -14.31
C ILE A 278 18.21 4.08 -15.00
N GLU A 279 18.60 4.54 -16.18
CA GLU A 279 17.91 5.68 -16.81
C GLU A 279 16.47 5.34 -17.23
N PRO A 280 16.20 4.21 -17.93
CA PRO A 280 14.82 3.78 -18.21
C PRO A 280 14.01 3.48 -16.94
N PHE A 281 14.65 2.92 -15.90
CA PHE A 281 14.01 2.70 -14.61
C PHE A 281 13.52 4.02 -14.00
N ILE A 282 14.38 5.03 -13.91
CA ILE A 282 14.06 6.34 -13.33
C ILE A 282 12.91 7.01 -14.09
N GLN A 283 12.92 6.95 -15.42
CA GLN A 283 11.85 7.48 -16.26
C GLN A 283 10.52 6.75 -16.02
N THR A 284 10.56 5.43 -15.92
CA THR A 284 9.38 4.59 -15.68
C THR A 284 8.80 4.82 -14.29
N VAL A 285 9.64 4.86 -13.24
CA VAL A 285 9.19 5.18 -11.88
C VAL A 285 8.55 6.56 -11.82
N LYS A 286 9.16 7.57 -12.45
CA LYS A 286 8.60 8.92 -12.50
C LYS A 286 7.23 8.95 -13.18
N PHE A 287 7.07 8.18 -14.27
CA PHE A 287 5.81 8.03 -14.98
C PHE A 287 4.73 7.37 -14.10
N LEU A 288 5.04 6.21 -13.50
CA LEU A 288 4.10 5.47 -12.66
C LEU A 288 3.71 6.24 -11.39
N LEU A 289 4.66 6.93 -10.73
CA LEU A 289 4.34 7.80 -9.58
C LEU A 289 3.43 8.96 -9.95
N GLY A 290 3.47 9.43 -11.20
CA GLY A 290 2.51 10.40 -11.73
C GLY A 290 1.08 9.85 -11.71
N PHE A 291 0.89 8.61 -12.15
CA PHE A 291 -0.41 7.93 -12.07
C PHE A 291 -0.83 7.64 -10.64
N GLU A 292 0.07 7.17 -9.77
CA GLU A 292 -0.23 6.97 -8.35
C GLU A 292 -0.71 8.26 -7.70
N THR A 293 -0.05 9.38 -7.97
CA THR A 293 -0.43 10.69 -7.42
C THR A 293 -1.81 11.12 -7.93
N LEU A 294 -2.07 10.99 -9.23
CA LEU A 294 -3.38 11.32 -9.82
C LEU A 294 -4.49 10.44 -9.27
N PHE A 295 -4.23 9.14 -9.17
CA PHE A 295 -5.15 8.17 -8.62
C PHE A 295 -5.47 8.45 -7.15
N LYS A 296 -4.47 8.75 -6.33
CA LYS A 296 -4.66 9.07 -4.90
C LYS A 296 -5.45 10.37 -4.70
N LEU A 297 -5.18 11.41 -5.50
CA LEU A 297 -5.99 12.64 -5.46
C LEU A 297 -7.43 12.40 -5.89
N PHE A 298 -7.65 11.56 -6.91
CA PHE A 298 -8.99 11.15 -7.33
C PHE A 298 -9.70 10.38 -6.21
N GLN A 299 -9.04 9.38 -5.60
CA GLN A 299 -9.57 8.58 -4.49
C GLN A 299 -9.93 9.44 -3.27
N MET A 300 -9.02 10.34 -2.86
CA MET A 300 -9.27 11.27 -1.77
C MET A 300 -10.51 12.13 -2.05
N SER A 301 -10.61 12.68 -3.26
CA SER A 301 -11.74 13.54 -3.64
C SER A 301 -13.05 12.78 -3.67
N LYS A 302 -13.02 11.56 -4.20
CA LYS A 302 -14.16 10.64 -4.22
C LYS A 302 -14.65 10.29 -2.83
N ILE A 303 -13.76 9.96 -1.90
CA ILE A 303 -14.12 9.56 -0.53
C ILE A 303 -14.74 10.73 0.24
N ILE A 304 -14.15 11.93 0.10
CA ILE A 304 -14.66 13.12 0.78
C ILE A 304 -16.01 13.53 0.19
N SER A 305 -16.15 13.51 -1.14
CA SER A 305 -17.41 13.76 -1.84
C SER A 305 -18.49 12.71 -1.50
N PHE A 306 -18.11 11.44 -1.36
CA PHE A 306 -19.01 10.38 -0.90
C PHE A 306 -19.60 10.69 0.46
N MET A 307 -18.80 11.22 1.40
CA MET A 307 -19.29 11.67 2.70
C MET A 307 -20.14 12.96 2.60
N GLY A 308 -20.33 13.56 1.42
CA GLY A 308 -21.06 14.83 1.26
C GLY A 308 -20.24 16.05 1.70
N LEU A 309 -18.92 15.94 1.70
CA LEU A 309 -18.00 17.01 2.09
C LEU A 309 -17.17 17.48 0.88
N ASP A 310 -16.61 18.68 1.03
CA ASP A 310 -15.49 19.16 0.22
C ASP A 310 -14.21 19.14 1.06
N PHE A 311 -13.05 19.03 0.41
CA PHE A 311 -11.77 18.99 1.12
C PHE A 311 -11.54 20.22 2.03
N SER A 312 -11.96 21.40 1.58
CA SER A 312 -11.83 22.64 2.35
C SER A 312 -12.61 22.61 3.67
N LEU A 313 -13.78 21.94 3.68
CA LEU A 313 -14.62 21.80 4.88
C LEU A 313 -13.92 21.01 5.98
N LEU A 314 -12.90 20.21 5.68
CA LEU A 314 -12.15 19.47 6.69
C LEU A 314 -11.34 20.37 7.63
N THR A 315 -11.07 21.62 7.24
CA THR A 315 -10.20 22.55 8.01
C THR A 315 -10.83 23.91 8.30
N LEU A 316 -11.86 24.32 7.54
CA LEU A 316 -12.52 25.62 7.73
C LEU A 316 -13.10 25.79 9.13
N LYS A 317 -12.94 26.99 9.71
CA LYS A 317 -13.39 27.30 11.08
C LYS A 317 -14.80 27.91 11.16
N THR A 318 -15.55 27.92 10.06
CA THR A 318 -16.93 28.42 10.06
C THR A 318 -17.85 27.46 10.79
N LYS A 319 -19.01 27.96 11.27
CA LYS A 319 -20.00 27.12 11.96
C LYS A 319 -20.56 26.05 11.03
N GLU A 320 -20.75 26.39 9.77
CA GLU A 320 -21.25 25.49 8.73
C GLU A 320 -20.29 24.34 8.50
N ALA A 321 -18.98 24.62 8.40
CA ALA A 321 -17.97 23.59 8.23
C ALA A 321 -17.85 22.69 9.47
N GLN A 322 -18.03 23.25 10.67
CA GLN A 322 -18.08 22.46 11.90
C GLN A 322 -19.27 21.49 11.90
N VAL A 323 -20.49 21.99 11.63
CA VAL A 323 -21.69 21.15 11.56
C VAL A 323 -21.53 20.07 10.49
N ALA A 324 -20.99 20.41 9.32
CA ALA A 324 -20.74 19.45 8.26
C ALA A 324 -19.79 18.34 8.71
N ARG A 325 -18.63 18.66 9.31
CA ARG A 325 -17.70 17.62 9.80
C ARG A 325 -18.29 16.75 10.89
N ASP A 326 -19.00 17.34 11.85
CA ASP A 326 -19.55 16.63 13.00
C ASP A 326 -20.67 15.66 12.60
N THR A 327 -21.35 15.91 11.47
CA THR A 327 -22.48 15.11 10.98
C THR A 327 -22.13 14.17 9.84
N LEU A 328 -21.22 14.57 8.96
CA LEU A 328 -20.97 13.90 7.68
C LEU A 328 -19.66 13.09 7.65
N TYR A 329 -18.61 13.53 8.36
CA TYR A 329 -17.33 12.81 8.35
C TYR A 329 -17.43 11.54 9.20
N ASN A 330 -17.37 10.37 8.56
CA ASN A 330 -17.69 9.11 9.24
C ASN A 330 -16.76 7.95 8.83
N GLU A 331 -15.75 7.71 9.66
CA GLU A 331 -14.82 6.56 9.55
C GLU A 331 -14.81 5.74 10.86
N ASP A 332 -14.56 4.43 10.75
CA ASP A 332 -14.20 3.55 11.87
C ASP A 332 -12.92 2.72 11.61
N THR A 333 -12.28 2.96 10.47
CA THR A 333 -10.86 2.65 10.22
C THR A 333 -10.12 3.95 9.86
N ASN A 334 -8.78 3.92 9.75
CA ASN A 334 -7.95 5.12 9.58
C ASN A 334 -7.98 5.68 8.14
N VAL A 335 -9.17 5.98 7.60
CA VAL A 335 -9.37 6.52 6.24
C VAL A 335 -8.61 7.83 6.06
N PHE A 336 -8.59 8.70 7.09
CA PHE A 336 -7.76 9.89 7.10
C PHE A 336 -6.29 9.56 6.80
N ALA A 337 -5.71 8.57 7.48
CA ALA A 337 -4.30 8.22 7.28
C ALA A 337 -4.06 7.68 5.86
N TYR A 338 -4.82 6.65 5.46
CA TYR A 338 -4.62 5.92 4.20
C TYR A 338 -4.94 6.71 2.93
N HIS A 339 -5.94 7.59 2.98
CA HIS A 339 -6.46 8.28 1.79
C HIS A 339 -6.28 9.79 1.81
N ILE A 340 -6.28 10.44 2.98
CA ILE A 340 -6.11 11.90 3.04
C ILE A 340 -4.63 12.23 3.23
N ALA A 341 -4.04 11.85 4.36
CA ALA A 341 -2.67 12.18 4.69
C ALA A 341 -1.66 11.54 3.73
N THR A 342 -1.86 10.28 3.31
CA THR A 342 -1.02 9.65 2.28
C THR A 342 -1.10 10.39 0.95
N THR A 343 -2.26 10.92 0.57
CA THR A 343 -2.39 11.72 -0.66
C THR A 343 -1.62 13.02 -0.57
N LEU A 344 -1.61 13.68 0.60
CA LEU A 344 -0.77 14.86 0.85
C LEU A 344 0.72 14.54 0.68
N LEU A 345 1.18 13.40 1.19
CA LEU A 345 2.57 12.99 1.08
C LEU A 345 2.95 12.55 -0.33
N LEU A 346 2.15 11.70 -0.98
CA LEU A 346 2.41 11.26 -2.35
C LEU A 346 2.35 12.41 -3.35
N SER A 347 1.42 13.37 -3.18
CA SER A 347 1.41 14.57 -4.02
C SER A 347 2.71 15.39 -3.90
N ASN A 348 3.39 15.27 -2.77
CA ASN A 348 4.65 15.95 -2.48
C ASN A 348 5.80 14.94 -2.27
N TYR A 349 5.79 13.81 -3.00
CA TYR A 349 6.72 12.70 -2.72
C TYR A 349 8.19 13.12 -2.80
N VAL A 350 8.54 14.06 -3.68
CA VAL A 350 9.91 14.61 -3.78
C VAL A 350 10.32 15.19 -2.43
N THR A 351 9.53 16.10 -1.88
CA THR A 351 9.82 16.73 -0.58
C THR A 351 9.71 15.73 0.58
N PHE A 352 8.84 14.73 0.49
CA PHE A 352 8.75 13.65 1.48
C PHE A 352 10.02 12.80 1.51
N LEU A 353 10.53 12.40 0.36
CA LEU A 353 11.77 11.62 0.25
C LEU A 353 12.98 12.41 0.76
N GLU A 354 13.04 13.71 0.44
CA GLU A 354 14.07 14.60 0.95
C GLU A 354 13.98 14.78 2.46
N TRP A 355 12.78 14.96 3.00
CA TRP A 355 12.53 15.02 4.44
C TRP A 355 12.98 13.74 5.13
N CYS A 356 12.64 12.57 4.58
CA CYS A 356 13.08 11.28 5.11
C CYS A 356 14.61 11.17 5.16
N ASP A 357 15.30 11.62 4.12
CA ASP A 357 16.77 11.60 4.10
C ASP A 357 17.40 12.58 5.12
N ASP A 358 16.77 13.73 5.38
CA ASP A 358 17.27 14.68 6.39
C ASP A 358 17.00 14.26 7.85
N HIS A 359 15.95 13.46 8.07
CA HIS A 359 15.40 13.21 9.41
C HIS A 359 15.56 11.77 9.91
N ASN A 360 15.72 10.82 9.00
CA ASN A 360 16.04 9.45 9.34
C ASN A 360 17.56 9.27 9.35
N PHE A 361 18.06 8.36 10.20
CA PHE A 361 19.49 8.04 10.24
C PHE A 361 19.94 7.26 8.98
N THR A 362 21.06 6.53 9.06
CA THR A 362 21.79 5.75 8.03
C THR A 362 20.96 5.08 6.91
N PHE A 363 19.66 4.91 7.12
CA PHE A 363 18.70 4.24 6.28
C PHE A 363 17.44 5.11 6.07
N ARG A 364 17.31 5.71 4.88
CA ARG A 364 16.31 6.75 4.55
C ARG A 364 14.85 6.34 4.76
N MET A 365 14.51 5.06 4.59
CA MET A 365 13.13 4.56 4.81
C MET A 365 12.86 4.10 6.26
N SER A 366 13.90 3.94 7.09
CA SER A 366 13.74 3.53 8.49
C SER A 366 13.45 4.76 9.33
N PHE A 367 12.22 4.90 9.82
CA PHE A 367 11.84 6.05 10.62
C PHE A 367 12.68 6.13 11.91
N HIS A 368 13.24 7.30 12.20
CA HIS A 368 13.93 7.52 13.47
C HIS A 368 12.91 7.88 14.56
N SER A 369 12.42 6.86 15.29
CA SER A 369 11.28 6.92 16.22
C SER A 369 11.54 7.65 17.55
N THR A 370 12.06 8.87 17.51
CA THR A 370 12.15 9.76 18.67
C THR A 370 10.97 10.73 18.70
N ARG A 371 10.51 11.11 19.90
CA ARG A 371 9.40 12.05 20.08
C ARG A 371 9.57 13.36 19.26
N PRO A 372 10.75 14.03 19.24
CA PRO A 372 10.94 15.22 18.40
C PRO A 372 10.82 14.95 16.91
N ASN A 373 11.27 13.78 16.44
CA ASN A 373 11.19 13.45 15.02
C ASN A 373 9.76 13.10 14.58
N ILE A 374 9.01 12.40 15.44
CA ILE A 374 7.58 12.15 15.26
C ILE A 374 6.83 13.48 15.21
N GLU A 375 7.15 14.42 16.10
CA GLU A 375 6.56 15.75 16.07
C GLU A 375 6.82 16.47 14.75
N ARG A 376 8.08 16.46 14.28
CA ARG A 376 8.47 17.04 12.98
C ARG A 376 7.75 16.39 11.82
N PHE A 377 7.50 15.08 11.85
CA PHE A 377 6.73 14.41 10.81
C PHE A 377 5.27 14.88 10.80
N CYS A 378 4.69 15.09 11.98
CA CYS A 378 3.32 15.55 12.11
C CYS A 378 3.18 17.02 11.68
N ASP A 379 4.18 17.87 11.98
CA ASP A 379 4.26 19.22 11.41
C ASP A 379 4.45 19.18 9.89
N PHE A 380 5.31 18.28 9.38
CA PHE A 380 5.55 18.10 7.96
C PHE A 380 4.26 17.77 7.18
N VAL A 381 3.39 16.90 7.70
CA VAL A 381 2.08 16.61 7.08
C VAL A 381 1.20 17.86 7.00
N ILE A 382 1.18 18.70 8.06
CA ILE A 382 0.44 19.98 8.06
C ILE A 382 1.04 20.95 7.05
N ASP A 383 2.37 21.06 7.00
CA ASP A 383 3.07 21.93 6.05
C ASP A 383 2.83 21.49 4.58
N ARG A 384 2.69 20.19 4.33
CA ARG A 384 2.31 19.68 3.01
C ARG A 384 0.86 19.96 2.67
N HIS A 385 -0.06 19.91 3.64
CA HIS A 385 -1.41 20.43 3.45
C HIS A 385 -1.38 21.91 3.06
N ASP A 386 -0.64 22.74 3.79
CA ASP A 386 -0.67 24.21 3.64
C ASP A 386 0.14 24.74 2.45
N SER A 387 0.85 23.88 1.74
CA SER A 387 1.61 24.31 0.57
C SER A 387 0.69 24.79 -0.55
N GLU A 388 1.06 25.91 -1.19
CA GLU A 388 0.32 26.47 -2.34
C GLU A 388 0.15 25.43 -3.45
N TYR A 389 1.19 24.62 -3.67
CA TYR A 389 1.18 23.53 -4.63
C TYR A 389 0.06 22.52 -4.34
N THR A 390 -0.03 22.02 -3.10
CA THR A 390 -1.07 21.06 -2.69
C THR A 390 -2.47 21.66 -2.82
N GLN A 391 -2.66 22.89 -2.33
CA GLN A 391 -3.95 23.57 -2.42
C GLN A 391 -4.37 23.75 -3.88
N LYS A 392 -3.42 24.08 -4.77
CA LYS A 392 -3.68 24.23 -6.20
C LYS A 392 -4.06 22.94 -6.89
N ILE A 393 -3.37 21.82 -6.63
CA ILE A 393 -3.70 20.54 -7.28
C ILE A 393 -5.00 19.93 -6.74
N ILE A 394 -5.31 20.12 -5.46
CA ILE A 394 -6.60 19.73 -4.88
C ILE A 394 -7.70 20.56 -5.53
N LYS A 395 -7.55 21.89 -5.57
CA LYS A 395 -8.50 22.78 -6.26
C LYS A 395 -8.69 22.39 -7.73
N LYS A 396 -7.62 22.05 -8.44
CA LYS A 396 -7.71 21.56 -9.84
C LYS A 396 -8.50 20.26 -9.97
N MET A 397 -8.45 19.38 -8.96
CA MET A 397 -9.21 18.13 -8.99
C MET A 397 -10.72 18.39 -8.96
N TYR A 398 -11.17 19.32 -8.11
CA TYR A 398 -12.58 19.71 -7.94
C TYR A 398 -13.05 20.75 -8.98
N ASP A 399 -12.34 21.87 -9.12
CA ASP A 399 -12.84 23.05 -9.85
C ASP A 399 -12.57 23.01 -11.37
N ASN A 400 -11.61 22.19 -11.84
CA ASN A 400 -11.18 22.18 -13.25
C ASN A 400 -11.57 20.90 -14.01
N ASN A 401 -12.65 20.24 -13.58
CA ASN A 401 -13.24 19.04 -14.20
C ASN A 401 -12.27 17.85 -14.33
N CYS A 402 -11.19 17.79 -13.54
CA CYS A 402 -10.26 16.65 -13.62
C CYS A 402 -10.91 15.37 -13.12
N TYR A 403 -11.67 15.47 -12.03
CA TYR A 403 -12.50 14.37 -11.53
C TYR A 403 -13.51 13.92 -12.59
N ASP A 404 -14.31 14.84 -13.12
CA ASP A 404 -15.36 14.53 -14.10
C ASP A 404 -14.78 13.95 -15.39
N LYS A 405 -13.67 14.50 -15.91
CA LYS A 405 -13.00 13.95 -17.10
C LYS A 405 -12.53 12.51 -16.90
N ILE A 406 -11.99 12.17 -15.72
CA ILE A 406 -11.59 10.79 -15.42
C ILE A 406 -12.82 9.86 -15.44
N ILE A 407 -13.96 10.31 -14.90
CA ILE A 407 -15.22 9.55 -14.94
C ILE A 407 -15.77 9.42 -16.37
N GLU A 408 -15.67 10.48 -17.18
CA GLU A 408 -16.12 10.52 -18.57
C GLU A 408 -15.25 9.64 -19.50
N ASN A 409 -13.97 9.43 -19.17
CA ASN A 409 -13.06 8.55 -19.90
C ASN A 409 -13.42 7.06 -19.84
N VAL A 410 -14.41 6.69 -19.01
CA VAL A 410 -14.81 5.31 -18.77
C VAL A 410 -15.77 4.83 -19.86
N ASN A 411 -15.45 3.69 -20.50
CA ASN A 411 -16.12 3.26 -21.72
C ASN A 411 -17.44 2.50 -21.47
N SER A 412 -17.68 2.01 -20.25
CA SER A 412 -18.84 1.19 -19.91
C SER A 412 -19.43 1.51 -18.55
N ASN A 413 -20.74 1.29 -18.38
CA ASN A 413 -21.42 1.49 -17.10
C ASN A 413 -20.84 0.63 -15.97
N LYS A 414 -20.38 -0.59 -16.29
CA LYS A 414 -19.76 -1.50 -15.31
C LYS A 414 -18.41 -0.97 -14.82
N GLU A 415 -17.57 -0.52 -15.75
CA GLU A 415 -16.29 0.09 -15.43
C GLU A 415 -16.48 1.40 -14.65
N LYS A 416 -17.51 2.20 -15.02
CA LYS A 416 -17.83 3.45 -14.34
C LYS A 416 -18.22 3.19 -12.89
N ALA A 417 -19.13 2.24 -12.67
CA ALA A 417 -19.51 1.81 -11.33
C ALA A 417 -18.30 1.32 -10.53
N PHE A 418 -17.36 0.60 -11.14
CA PHE A 418 -16.12 0.18 -10.48
C PHE A 418 -15.25 1.39 -10.08
N VAL A 419 -14.97 2.32 -10.99
CA VAL A 419 -14.13 3.50 -10.73
C VAL A 419 -14.75 4.39 -9.64
N GLU A 420 -16.07 4.60 -9.68
CA GLU A 420 -16.84 5.40 -8.72
C GLU A 420 -16.93 4.77 -7.33
N THR A 421 -16.72 3.46 -7.19
CA THR A 421 -16.90 2.78 -5.89
C THR A 421 -15.62 2.19 -5.32
N THR A 422 -14.61 1.86 -6.13
CA THR A 422 -13.41 1.15 -5.66
C THR A 422 -12.63 1.91 -4.60
N MET A 423 -12.25 1.24 -3.52
CA MET A 423 -11.43 1.80 -2.43
C MET A 423 -9.97 1.33 -2.51
N ARG A 424 -9.51 0.99 -3.73
CA ARG A 424 -8.09 0.69 -4.01
C ARG A 424 -7.19 1.84 -3.57
N MET A 425 -6.03 1.46 -3.05
CA MET A 425 -5.00 2.34 -2.53
C MET A 425 -3.79 2.46 -3.47
N THR A 426 -3.69 1.71 -4.56
CA THR A 426 -2.65 1.84 -5.58
C THR A 426 -3.24 1.56 -6.96
N ILE A 427 -2.79 2.31 -7.96
CA ILE A 427 -3.21 2.07 -9.36
C ILE A 427 -2.33 1.00 -10.01
N CYS A 428 -1.07 0.89 -9.59
CA CYS A 428 -0.11 -0.10 -10.07
C CYS A 428 -0.26 -1.42 -9.31
N GLU A 429 -0.29 -2.55 -10.01
CA GLU A 429 -0.32 -3.90 -9.44
C GLU A 429 0.32 -4.89 -10.41
N MET A 430 1.31 -5.64 -9.95
CA MET A 430 1.95 -6.70 -10.74
C MET A 430 1.04 -7.92 -10.84
N ARG A 431 1.10 -8.60 -11.98
CA ARG A 431 0.35 -9.83 -12.26
C ARG A 431 0.96 -11.05 -11.61
#